data_AF-A0A7K3YXP2-F1
#
_entry.id   AF-A0A7K3YXP2-F1
#
_cell.length_a   1.000
_cell.length_b   1.000
_cell.length_c   1.000
_cell.angle_alpha   90.00
_cell.angle_beta   90.00
_cell.angle_gamma   90.00
#
_symmetry.space_group_name_H-M   'P 1'
#
loop_
_entity.id
_entity.type
_entity.pdbx_description
1 polymer ?
#
loop_
_entity_poly.entity_id
_entity_poly.type
_entity_poly.pdbx_seq_one_letter_code
_entity_poly.pdbx_strand_id
1 'polypeptide(L)'
;MQLPRGTFCAIRKNEEIAGLLLELEQSKFTGICSLSFRAGKATVVFSLGSCILAEIPGKTGDPASTGLMAMAGEKADAALSTLDATQVRLALDFNATCRTTTLTGQVVRTPPAARPAPDPAFASSPRDLDESFFESPADVTPPVKPAEVIDEK
;
A
#
# COMPACT_ATOMS: atom_id res chain seq x y z
N MET A 1 10.48 -4.99 7.77
CA MET A 1 9.04 -5.12 8.05
C MET A 1 8.83 -5.33 9.54
N GLN A 2 7.71 -4.81 10.06
CA GLN A 2 7.28 -5.01 11.44
C GLN A 2 6.13 -6.02 11.44
N LEU A 3 6.44 -7.29 11.71
CA LEU A 3 5.46 -8.38 11.63
C LEU A 3 5.10 -8.90 13.03
N PRO A 4 3.82 -9.25 13.27
CA PRO A 4 3.42 -9.90 14.50
C PRO A 4 4.11 -11.27 14.62
N ARG A 5 4.36 -11.67 15.87
CA ARG A 5 4.92 -12.98 16.19
C ARG A 5 3.82 -14.03 15.97
N GLY A 6 3.77 -14.57 14.75
CA GLY A 6 2.83 -15.63 14.38
C GLY A 6 3.10 -16.95 15.10
N THR A 7 2.28 -17.96 14.79
CA THR A 7 2.45 -19.31 15.33
C THR A 7 3.39 -20.08 14.43
N PHE A 8 4.53 -20.51 14.97
CA PHE A 8 5.47 -21.30 14.20
C PHE A 8 4.80 -22.60 13.70
N CYS A 9 4.91 -22.87 12.41
CA CYS A 9 4.29 -24.02 11.76
C CYS A 9 5.34 -25.09 11.46
N ALA A 10 6.31 -24.78 10.60
CA ALA A 10 7.33 -25.73 10.16
C ALA A 10 8.57 -25.02 9.60
N ILE A 11 9.70 -25.73 9.55
CA ILE A 11 10.88 -25.30 8.77
C ILE A 11 11.13 -26.35 7.69
N ARG A 12 11.12 -25.91 6.43
CA ARG A 12 11.56 -26.67 5.27
C ARG A 12 13.01 -26.30 5.00
N LYS A 13 13.87 -27.28 4.78
CA LYS A 13 15.30 -27.06 4.51
C LYS A 13 15.67 -27.58 3.13
N ASN A 14 16.57 -26.89 2.44
CA ASN A 14 17.06 -27.28 1.11
C ASN A 14 15.95 -27.46 0.06
N GLU A 15 14.86 -26.69 0.16
CA GLU A 15 13.74 -26.74 -0.79
C GLU A 15 13.86 -25.68 -1.88
N GLU A 16 13.34 -25.99 -3.07
CA GLU A 16 13.23 -25.03 -4.16
C GLU A 16 12.14 -24.01 -3.84
N ILE A 17 12.49 -22.71 -3.94
CA ILE A 17 11.56 -21.61 -3.62
C ILE A 17 10.29 -21.70 -4.47
N ALA A 18 10.39 -22.08 -5.74
CA ALA A 18 9.26 -22.28 -6.64
C ALA A 18 8.30 -23.38 -6.15
N GLY A 19 8.84 -24.54 -5.76
CA GLY A 19 8.05 -25.67 -5.26
C GLY A 19 7.36 -25.32 -3.95
N LEU A 20 8.05 -24.60 -3.08
CA LEU A 20 7.53 -24.18 -1.79
C LEU A 20 6.40 -23.15 -1.94
N LEU A 21 6.55 -22.17 -2.83
CA LEU A 21 5.48 -21.22 -3.16
C LEU A 21 4.23 -21.95 -3.67
N LEU A 22 4.41 -22.93 -4.54
CA LEU A 22 3.33 -23.73 -5.11
C LEU A 22 2.63 -24.60 -4.05
N GLU A 23 3.38 -25.17 -3.09
CA GLU A 23 2.80 -25.91 -1.95
C GLU A 23 1.93 -24.99 -1.09
N LEU A 24 2.43 -23.78 -0.79
CA LEU A 24 1.72 -22.79 0.03
C LEU A 24 0.44 -22.29 -0.65
N GLU A 25 0.50 -22.08 -1.97
CA GLU A 25 -0.67 -21.69 -2.76
C GLU A 25 -1.73 -22.80 -2.76
N GLN A 26 -1.33 -24.04 -3.05
CA GLN A 26 -2.23 -25.20 -3.04
C GLN A 26 -2.84 -25.46 -1.66
N SER A 27 -2.07 -25.26 -0.60
CA SER A 27 -2.52 -25.46 0.78
C SER A 27 -3.35 -24.29 1.32
N LYS A 28 -3.58 -23.23 0.53
CA LYS A 28 -4.24 -21.97 0.95
C LYS A 28 -3.62 -21.41 2.22
N PHE A 29 -2.29 -21.49 2.30
CA PHE A 29 -1.56 -21.12 3.49
C PHE A 29 -1.78 -19.65 3.83
N THR A 30 -1.96 -19.37 5.13
CA THR A 30 -2.13 -18.02 5.67
C THR A 30 -1.12 -17.81 6.77
N GLY A 31 -0.14 -16.95 6.53
CA GLY A 31 1.00 -16.83 7.42
C GLY A 31 2.20 -16.10 6.83
N ILE A 32 3.29 -16.10 7.60
CA ILE A 32 4.60 -15.58 7.22
C ILE A 32 5.45 -16.75 6.73
N CYS A 33 6.11 -16.56 5.59
CA CYS A 33 7.15 -17.44 5.10
C CYS A 33 8.46 -16.65 5.05
N SER A 34 9.45 -17.07 5.83
CA SER A 34 10.79 -16.48 5.86
C SER A 34 11.76 -17.42 5.16
N LEU A 35 12.24 -17.02 4.00
CA LEU A 35 13.18 -17.76 3.17
C LEU A 35 14.60 -17.31 3.50
N SER A 36 15.52 -18.25 3.67
CA SER A 36 16.94 -18.01 3.92
C SER A 36 17.73 -18.77 2.86
N PHE A 37 18.49 -18.05 2.04
CA PHE A 37 19.28 -18.59 0.94
C PHE A 37 20.68 -17.97 0.97
N ARG A 38 21.58 -18.41 0.09
CA ARG A 38 22.98 -17.99 0.13
C ARG A 38 23.15 -16.48 -0.09
N ALA A 39 22.32 -15.89 -0.94
CA ALA A 39 22.32 -14.47 -1.23
C ALA A 39 21.60 -13.59 -0.19
N GLY A 40 20.93 -14.17 0.82
CA GLY A 40 20.29 -13.40 1.90
C GLY A 40 19.05 -14.06 2.50
N LYS A 41 18.19 -13.24 3.11
CA LYS A 41 16.90 -13.67 3.65
C LYS A 41 15.77 -12.89 3.00
N ALA A 42 14.67 -13.54 2.66
CA ALA A 42 13.46 -12.90 2.18
C ALA A 42 12.32 -13.21 3.15
N THR A 43 11.40 -12.28 3.32
CA THR A 43 10.21 -12.46 4.15
C THR A 43 8.99 -12.12 3.32
N VAL A 44 8.07 -13.08 3.20
CA VAL A 44 6.83 -12.96 2.45
C VAL A 44 5.65 -13.32 3.34
N VAL A 45 4.52 -12.66 3.15
CA VAL A 45 3.29 -12.93 3.90
C VAL A 45 2.23 -13.39 2.92
N PHE A 46 1.65 -14.56 3.21
CA PHE A 46 0.58 -15.18 2.46
C PHE A 46 -0.75 -15.08 3.21
N SER A 47 -1.83 -14.97 2.44
CA SER A 47 -3.21 -14.98 2.90
C SER A 47 -4.02 -15.83 1.95
N LEU A 48 -4.59 -16.94 2.44
CA LEU A 48 -5.37 -17.89 1.64
C LEU A 48 -4.64 -18.40 0.38
N GLY A 49 -3.32 -18.55 0.47
CA GLY A 49 -2.46 -18.96 -0.66
C GLY A 49 -2.02 -17.80 -1.57
N SER A 50 -2.53 -16.58 -1.37
CA SER A 50 -2.11 -15.39 -2.12
C SER A 50 -1.05 -14.60 -1.36
N CYS A 51 0.00 -14.16 -2.03
CA CYS A 51 1.05 -13.36 -1.38
C CYS A 51 0.67 -11.88 -1.36
N ILE A 52 0.58 -11.32 -0.16
CA ILE A 52 0.09 -9.96 0.09
C ILE A 52 1.20 -8.97 0.45
N LEU A 53 2.33 -9.46 0.98
CA LEU A 53 3.47 -8.64 1.37
C LEU A 53 4.77 -9.38 1.03
N ALA A 54 5.77 -8.65 0.56
CA ALA A 54 7.12 -9.17 0.36
C ALA A 54 8.19 -8.15 0.79
N GLU A 55 9.25 -8.64 1.41
CA GLU A 55 10.43 -7.86 1.76
C GLU A 55 11.69 -8.71 1.55
N ILE A 56 12.69 -8.06 0.98
CA ILE A 56 14.07 -8.54 0.84
C ILE A 56 14.96 -7.43 1.40
N PRO A 57 16.14 -7.73 1.98
CA PRO A 57 17.11 -6.71 2.35
C PRO A 57 17.41 -5.77 1.16
N GLY A 58 16.99 -4.51 1.29
CA GLY A 58 17.17 -3.46 0.28
C GLY A 58 15.99 -3.25 -0.69
N LYS A 59 14.97 -4.12 -0.70
CA LYS A 59 13.80 -4.01 -1.59
C LYS A 59 12.52 -4.46 -0.89
N THR A 60 11.43 -3.72 -1.06
CA THR A 60 10.11 -4.02 -0.45
C THR A 60 9.01 -3.98 -1.51
N GLY A 61 7.97 -4.81 -1.36
CA GLY A 61 6.85 -4.88 -2.30
C GLY A 61 7.21 -5.58 -3.61
N ASP A 62 6.72 -5.06 -4.74
CA ASP A 62 6.94 -5.64 -6.07
C ASP A 62 8.42 -5.91 -6.41
N PRO A 63 9.41 -5.00 -6.18
CA PRO A 63 10.81 -5.30 -6.48
C PRO A 63 11.39 -6.42 -5.60
N ALA A 64 10.84 -6.65 -4.40
CA ALA A 64 11.18 -7.80 -3.57
C ALA A 64 10.62 -9.08 -4.18
N SER A 65 9.37 -9.06 -4.64
CA SER A 65 8.75 -10.22 -5.30
C SER A 65 9.47 -10.63 -6.59
N THR A 66 9.91 -9.67 -7.41
CA THR A 66 10.70 -9.93 -8.62
C THR A 66 12.06 -10.53 -8.27
N GLY A 67 12.73 -10.00 -7.23
CA GLY A 67 13.98 -10.56 -6.75
C GLY A 67 13.81 -12.00 -6.27
N LEU A 68 12.71 -12.28 -5.56
CA LEU A 68 12.38 -13.63 -5.10
C LEU A 68 12.12 -14.59 -6.26
N MET A 69 11.35 -14.17 -7.27
CA MET A 69 11.10 -14.98 -8.47
C MET A 69 12.37 -15.25 -9.28
N ALA A 70 13.30 -14.28 -9.36
CA ALA A 70 14.58 -14.49 -10.02
C ALA A 70 15.41 -15.59 -9.36
N MET A 71 15.19 -15.83 -8.06
CA MET A 71 15.85 -16.88 -7.28
C MET A 71 14.96 -18.11 -7.08
N ALA A 72 13.82 -18.22 -7.78
CA ALA A 72 12.85 -19.29 -7.55
C ALA A 72 13.42 -20.71 -7.77
N GLY A 73 14.45 -20.85 -8.62
CA GLY A 73 15.16 -22.11 -8.85
C GLY A 73 16.33 -22.37 -7.90
N GLU A 74 16.60 -21.49 -6.93
CA GLU A 74 17.61 -21.71 -5.90
C GLU A 74 17.00 -22.47 -4.70
N LYS A 75 17.85 -23.25 -4.04
CA LYS A 75 17.49 -23.95 -2.81
C LYS A 75 17.60 -23.02 -1.61
N ALA A 76 16.51 -22.90 -0.86
CA ALA A 76 16.43 -22.08 0.34
C ALA A 76 15.88 -22.87 1.52
N ASP A 77 16.16 -22.38 2.72
CA ASP A 77 15.51 -22.81 3.94
C ASP A 77 14.32 -21.89 4.21
N ALA A 78 13.11 -22.44 4.30
CA ALA A 78 11.89 -21.70 4.59
C ALA A 78 11.40 -21.96 6.00
N ALA A 79 11.18 -20.90 6.76
CA ALA A 79 10.47 -20.94 8.03
C ALA A 79 9.04 -20.45 7.82
N LEU A 80 8.07 -21.35 8.01
CA LEU A 80 6.64 -21.09 7.91
C LEU A 80 6.07 -20.80 9.29
N SER A 81 5.31 -19.72 9.41
CA SER A 81 4.56 -19.36 10.61
C SER A 81 3.14 -19.01 10.21
N THR A 82 2.14 -19.67 10.76
CA THR A 82 0.74 -19.33 10.50
C THR A 82 0.38 -18.04 11.21
N LEU A 83 -0.52 -17.26 10.60
CA LEU A 83 -1.06 -16.04 11.17
C LEU A 83 -2.58 -16.13 11.21
N ASP A 84 -3.17 -15.64 12.30
CA ASP A 84 -4.60 -15.40 12.38
C ASP A 84 -5.02 -14.20 11.53
N ALA A 85 -6.30 -14.15 11.15
CA ALA A 85 -6.87 -13.07 10.34
C ALA A 85 -6.59 -11.67 10.94
N THR A 86 -6.64 -11.55 12.27
CA THR A 86 -6.30 -10.31 12.98
C THR A 86 -4.84 -9.93 12.80
N GLN A 87 -3.92 -10.90 12.88
CA GLN A 87 -2.49 -10.67 12.72
C GLN A 87 -2.13 -10.33 11.26
N VAL A 88 -2.78 -10.98 10.29
CA VAL A 88 -2.67 -10.63 8.86
C VAL A 88 -3.10 -9.18 8.62
N ARG A 89 -4.24 -8.78 9.20
CA ARG A 89 -4.73 -7.40 9.08
C ARG A 89 -3.76 -6.40 9.69
N LEU A 90 -3.20 -6.72 10.85
CA LEU A 90 -2.20 -5.87 11.51
C LEU A 90 -0.93 -5.76 10.67
N ALA A 91 -0.44 -6.87 10.13
CA ALA A 91 0.72 -6.87 9.25
C ALA A 91 0.49 -5.97 8.02
N LEU A 92 -0.71 -5.98 7.44
CA LEU A 92 -1.05 -5.08 6.34
C LEU A 92 -1.10 -3.61 6.74
N ASP A 93 -1.63 -3.31 7.92
CA ASP A 93 -1.79 -1.94 8.43
C ASP A 93 -0.42 -1.29 8.68
N PHE A 94 0.51 -2.04 9.30
CA PHE A 94 1.85 -1.55 9.63
C PHE A 94 2.85 -1.62 8.47
N ASN A 95 2.61 -2.47 7.46
CA ASN A 95 3.54 -2.68 6.34
C ASN A 95 2.92 -2.28 4.99
N ALA A 96 2.14 -1.20 4.96
CA ALA A 96 1.48 -0.70 3.75
C ALA A 96 2.46 -0.45 2.58
N THR A 97 3.70 -0.10 2.87
CA THR A 97 4.79 0.14 1.88
C THR A 97 5.37 -1.14 1.27
N CYS A 98 5.10 -2.31 1.86
CA CYS A 98 5.63 -3.60 1.42
C CYS A 98 4.59 -4.46 0.68
N ARG A 99 3.42 -3.87 0.37
CA ARG A 99 2.34 -4.53 -0.37
C ARG A 99 2.81 -4.92 -1.77
N THR A 100 2.64 -6.20 -2.09
CA THR A 100 2.88 -6.75 -3.42
C THR A 100 1.56 -6.80 -4.19
N THR A 101 1.56 -6.28 -5.41
CA THR A 101 0.39 -6.33 -6.30
C THR A 101 0.56 -7.38 -7.40
N THR A 102 1.80 -7.84 -7.62
CA THR A 102 2.19 -8.62 -8.79
C THR A 102 2.26 -10.13 -8.62
N LEU A 103 2.41 -10.67 -7.40
CA LEU A 103 2.64 -12.11 -7.21
C LEU A 103 1.38 -12.99 -7.29
N THR A 104 0.20 -12.41 -7.13
CA THR A 104 -1.05 -13.12 -7.37
C THR A 104 -1.91 -12.20 -8.20
N GLY A 105 -2.06 -12.51 -9.48
CA GLY A 105 -2.79 -11.68 -10.43
C GLY A 105 -4.20 -11.37 -9.91
N GLN A 106 -4.37 -10.21 -9.30
CA GLN A 106 -5.52 -9.33 -9.45
C GLN A 106 -5.32 -8.03 -8.64
N VAL A 107 -5.28 -6.96 -9.41
CA VAL A 107 -5.84 -5.64 -9.10
C VAL A 107 -5.18 -4.91 -7.95
N VAL A 108 -4.32 -3.98 -8.37
CA VAL A 108 -4.24 -2.61 -7.86
C VAL A 108 -5.57 -2.22 -7.22
N ARG A 109 -5.73 -2.46 -5.91
CA ARG A 109 -6.50 -1.53 -5.10
C ARG A 109 -5.57 -0.35 -4.89
N THR A 110 -5.67 0.55 -5.85
CA THR A 110 -5.26 1.94 -5.73
C THR A 110 -5.46 2.38 -4.27
N PRO A 111 -4.46 2.99 -3.63
CA PRO A 111 -4.76 3.84 -2.51
C PRO A 111 -5.82 4.84 -2.99
N PRO A 112 -6.89 5.14 -2.23
CA PRO A 112 -7.70 6.32 -2.49
C PRO A 112 -6.85 7.55 -2.15
N ALA A 113 -5.86 7.83 -2.99
CA ALA A 113 -5.24 9.14 -3.07
C ALA A 113 -6.12 9.98 -4.00
N ALA A 114 -6.64 11.05 -3.41
CA ALA A 114 -7.40 12.13 -4.02
C ALA A 114 -8.81 11.79 -4.50
N ARG A 115 -9.79 12.42 -3.83
CA ARG A 115 -11.07 12.83 -4.41
C ARG A 115 -10.92 13.11 -5.90
N PRO A 116 -11.79 12.60 -6.78
CA PRO A 116 -12.04 13.31 -8.01
C PRO A 116 -12.55 14.70 -7.62
N ALA A 117 -11.83 15.73 -8.02
CA ALA A 117 -12.44 17.05 -8.12
C ALA A 117 -13.69 16.89 -9.00
N PRO A 118 -14.84 17.47 -8.62
CA PRO A 118 -15.99 17.47 -9.50
C PRO A 118 -15.61 18.21 -10.79
N ASP A 119 -15.88 17.57 -11.93
CA ASP A 119 -15.76 18.17 -13.25
C ASP A 119 -16.49 19.53 -13.29
N PRO A 120 -15.88 20.59 -13.87
CA PRO A 120 -16.65 21.73 -14.30
C PRO A 120 -17.39 21.33 -15.59
N ALA A 121 -18.54 20.68 -15.43
CA ALA A 121 -19.50 20.55 -16.52
C ALA A 121 -20.06 21.95 -16.83
N PHE A 122 -19.69 22.46 -18.00
CA PHE A 122 -20.46 23.39 -18.82
C PHE A 122 -21.01 24.65 -18.12
N ALA A 123 -20.17 25.68 -18.06
CA ALA A 123 -20.64 27.05 -18.21
C ALA A 123 -20.10 27.60 -19.55
N SER A 124 -20.89 27.35 -20.59
CA SER A 124 -21.23 28.23 -21.71
C SER A 124 -20.19 29.24 -22.23
N SER A 125 -19.88 29.06 -23.52
CA SER A 125 -19.70 30.12 -24.54
C SER A 125 -18.33 30.83 -24.63
N PRO A 126 -17.57 30.60 -25.72
CA PRO A 126 -16.46 31.47 -26.11
C PRO A 126 -16.96 32.49 -27.14
N ARG A 127 -17.27 33.72 -26.70
CA ARG A 127 -17.22 34.91 -27.56
C ARG A 127 -16.85 36.11 -26.71
N ASP A 128 -15.58 36.45 -26.77
CA ASP A 128 -15.02 37.76 -26.43
C ASP A 128 -15.96 38.87 -26.91
N LEU A 129 -16.49 39.62 -25.95
CA LEU A 129 -17.06 40.93 -26.14
C LEU A 129 -15.90 41.91 -26.23
N ASP A 130 -15.78 42.48 -27.42
CA ASP A 130 -15.41 43.86 -27.73
C ASP A 130 -14.66 44.63 -26.62
N GLU A 131 -13.38 44.86 -26.89
CA GLU A 131 -12.54 45.77 -26.12
C GLU A 131 -13.13 47.19 -26.10
N SER A 132 -12.87 47.83 -24.94
CA SER A 132 -12.75 49.27 -24.74
C SER A 132 -14.05 50.07 -24.61
N PHE A 133 -14.33 50.50 -23.38
CA PHE A 133 -14.53 51.91 -23.01
C PHE A 133 -14.66 51.96 -21.48
N PHE A 134 -13.58 52.31 -20.77
CA PHE A 134 -13.35 53.65 -20.21
C PHE A 134 -14.17 53.95 -18.94
N GLU A 135 -13.42 54.42 -17.94
CA GLU A 135 -13.81 55.26 -16.80
C GLU A 135 -14.31 54.63 -15.48
N SER A 136 -13.43 54.75 -14.47
CA SER A 136 -13.71 55.01 -13.03
C SER A 136 -14.53 56.33 -12.86
N PRO A 137 -14.97 56.80 -11.65
CA PRO A 137 -14.58 56.44 -10.28
C PRO A 137 -15.69 56.52 -9.18
N ALA A 138 -15.27 56.21 -7.94
CA ALA A 138 -15.69 56.80 -6.64
C ALA A 138 -16.96 56.33 -5.88
N ASP A 139 -16.79 56.34 -4.54
CA ASP A 139 -17.81 56.49 -3.47
C ASP A 139 -18.67 55.24 -3.13
N VAL A 140 -18.82 54.70 -1.90
CA VAL A 140 -18.86 55.26 -0.53
C VAL A 140 -18.53 54.17 0.49
N THR A 141 -17.61 54.51 1.40
CA THR A 141 -17.48 54.25 2.86
C THR A 141 -18.20 53.07 3.58
N PRO A 142 -17.52 52.37 4.52
CA PRO A 142 -18.09 51.33 5.40
C PRO A 142 -18.76 51.93 6.66
N PRO A 143 -19.66 51.20 7.33
CA PRO A 143 -19.50 50.97 8.79
C PRO A 143 -20.19 49.64 9.26
N VAL A 144 -20.20 49.09 10.49
CA VAL A 144 -19.81 49.46 11.86
C VAL A 144 -19.65 48.13 12.66
N LYS A 145 -18.70 48.04 13.60
CA LYS A 145 -18.66 47.11 14.78
C LYS A 145 -19.54 47.70 15.92
N PRO A 146 -19.99 47.00 17.01
CA PRO A 146 -19.08 46.45 18.06
C PRO A 146 -19.62 45.38 19.07
N ALA A 147 -18.71 44.98 20.00
CA ALA A 147 -18.88 44.47 21.39
C ALA A 147 -19.41 43.02 21.58
N GLU A 148 -19.06 42.21 22.61
CA GLU A 148 -18.45 42.40 23.95
C GLU A 148 -18.02 40.95 24.41
N VAL A 149 -16.77 40.60 24.81
CA VAL A 149 -16.04 40.82 26.11
C VAL A 149 -16.57 39.89 27.23
N ILE A 150 -15.78 38.87 27.66
CA ILE A 150 -15.17 38.58 29.01
C ILE A 150 -15.92 37.48 29.80
N ASP A 151 -15.40 36.72 30.77
CA ASP A 151 -14.25 36.82 31.70
C ASP A 151 -14.04 35.40 32.31
N GLU A 152 -12.82 34.83 32.37
CA GLU A 152 -11.89 34.80 33.52
C GLU A 152 -12.41 34.15 34.83
N LYS A 153 -11.77 33.06 35.29
CA LYS A 153 -10.94 33.01 36.50
C LYS A 153 -10.20 31.69 36.66
#